data_AF-A0A956IHD5-F1
#
_entry.id   AF-A0A956IHD5-F1
#
_cell.length_a   1.000
_cell.length_b   1.000
_cell.length_c   1.000
_cell.angle_alpha   90.00
_cell.angle_beta   90.00
_cell.angle_gamma   90.00
#
_symmetry.space_group_name_H-M   'P 1'
#
loop_
_entity.id
_entity.type
_entity.pdbx_description
1 polymer ?
#
loop_
_entity_poly.entity_id
_entity_poly.type
_entity_poly.pdbx_seq_one_letter_code
_entity_poly.pdbx_strand_id
1 'polypeptide(L)'
;MSDPRAIIIELLRNIGGRKEVEQYLRHYTAVDRQRFAVIAISRQVLDDRRRTVAAALSFLHQVGLYPIVVHAAGPYLDEQLVEAGLGDEVGGKAWSPRALEIIRRAYQQENLSLVEDLEAQGCAARPIAAGVLEAEPHKPGQLFGRVTGVDQSALSSAIRARQLPIVASLAASPSGQILDVDPEDAAVEVARAVEPHKLIVLSGRGGLLDRQGHLVSAVNLAEDAARLPPLLEDEDRERLARLVPLLEELDDSASVSITSPDHLARELFTHRGSGTLVRRGERVVSYDHFDELDRDRLRDLVESCFGRRLEPGYFDKRQAHRIYVSDDYRATAILTQEEGMAYLDKFAVTPKAQGEGIGGSVWGRMRRDHARLFWRSRADNEVNGWYFSQADGSFKSGHWNVFWYGYDTFEEARRCVEVALSLPASLAEAKT
;
A
#
# COMPACT_ATOMS: atom_id res chain seq x y z
N MET A 1 -6.97 -8.79 30.62
CA MET A 1 -5.69 -8.19 30.20
C MET A 1 -5.01 -9.20 29.30
N SER A 2 -4.77 -8.87 28.04
CA SER A 2 -4.02 -9.71 27.10
C SER A 2 -2.61 -9.97 27.65
N ASP A 3 -2.11 -11.20 27.50
CA ASP A 3 -0.74 -11.54 27.90
C ASP A 3 0.24 -10.73 27.04
N PRO A 4 1.09 -9.85 27.62
CA PRO A 4 2.07 -9.08 26.88
C PRO A 4 2.98 -9.96 26.01
N ARG A 5 3.21 -11.22 26.41
CA ARG A 5 3.98 -12.19 25.62
C ARG A 5 3.26 -12.59 24.34
N ALA A 6 1.93 -12.73 24.36
CA ALA A 6 1.15 -13.09 23.18
C ALA A 6 1.20 -11.98 22.13
N ILE A 7 1.05 -10.71 22.55
CA ILE A 7 1.17 -9.54 21.66
C ILE A 7 2.57 -9.48 21.04
N ILE A 8 3.62 -9.67 21.86
CA ILE A 8 5.00 -9.67 21.37
C ILE A 8 5.22 -10.83 20.39
N ILE A 9 4.71 -12.03 20.67
CA ILE A 9 4.82 -13.18 19.75
C ILE A 9 4.09 -12.88 18.44
N GLU A 10 2.91 -12.28 18.48
CA GLU A 10 2.15 -11.93 17.27
C GLU A 10 2.82 -10.83 16.46
N LEU A 11 3.38 -9.82 17.12
CA LEU A 11 4.26 -8.83 16.49
C LEU A 11 5.47 -9.50 15.82
N LEU A 12 6.19 -10.37 16.53
CA LEU A 12 7.36 -11.08 16.01
C LEU A 12 7.01 -12.09 14.90
N ARG A 13 5.79 -12.61 14.86
CA ARG A 13 5.32 -13.48 13.77
C ARG A 13 5.03 -12.69 12.49
N ASN A 14 4.51 -11.47 12.64
CA ASN A 14 4.18 -10.61 11.52
C ASN A 14 5.38 -9.78 11.03
N ILE A 15 6.40 -9.62 11.88
CA ILE A 15 7.61 -8.85 11.61
C ILE A 15 8.79 -9.82 11.34
N GLY A 16 9.27 -9.83 10.10
CA GLY A 16 10.35 -10.70 9.63
C GLY A 16 11.77 -10.22 9.95
N GLY A 17 11.98 -9.00 10.48
CA GLY A 17 13.34 -8.52 10.81
C GLY A 17 13.45 -7.23 11.63
N ARG A 18 14.66 -6.93 12.11
CA ARG A 18 14.98 -5.75 12.97
C ARG A 18 14.53 -4.40 12.35
N LYS A 19 14.68 -4.23 11.04
CA LYS A 19 14.29 -3.01 10.30
C LYS A 19 12.76 -2.77 10.36
N GLU A 20 11.98 -3.85 10.32
CA GLU A 20 10.52 -3.81 10.40
C GLU A 20 10.04 -3.52 11.85
N VAL A 21 10.77 -4.01 12.86
CA VAL A 21 10.54 -3.60 14.28
C VAL A 21 10.79 -2.10 14.47
N GLU A 22 11.87 -1.56 13.89
CA GLU A 22 12.17 -0.13 13.94
C GLU A 22 11.14 0.71 13.16
N GLN A 23 10.54 0.17 12.10
CA GLN A 23 9.42 0.82 11.41
C GLN A 23 8.15 0.84 12.28
N TYR A 24 7.81 -0.28 12.92
CA TYR A 24 6.74 -0.35 13.91
C TYR A 24 6.91 0.68 15.03
N LEU A 25 8.11 0.76 15.63
CA LEU A 25 8.42 1.72 16.69
C LEU A 25 8.32 3.17 16.23
N ARG A 26 8.63 3.47 14.97
CA ARG A 26 8.42 4.81 14.39
C ARG A 26 6.93 5.15 14.27
N HIS A 27 6.10 4.25 13.75
CA HIS A 27 4.64 4.48 13.71
C HIS A 27 4.06 4.63 15.13
N TYR A 28 4.61 3.91 16.11
CA TYR A 28 4.20 3.99 17.51
C TYR A 28 4.62 5.32 18.21
N THR A 29 5.77 5.89 17.84
CA THR A 29 6.35 7.07 18.50
C THR A 29 6.01 8.40 17.81
N ALA A 30 5.70 8.38 16.52
CA ALA A 30 5.68 9.60 15.71
C ALA A 30 4.32 10.28 15.52
N VAL A 31 3.21 9.72 16.01
CA VAL A 31 1.89 10.09 15.46
C VAL A 31 0.88 10.48 16.53
N ASP A 32 0.23 11.62 16.30
CA ASP A 32 -1.06 11.96 16.90
C ASP A 32 -2.01 10.78 16.66
N ARG A 33 -2.36 10.05 17.72
CA ARG A 33 -3.16 8.82 17.65
C ARG A 33 -4.47 9.01 16.88
N GLN A 34 -4.96 10.25 16.73
CA GLN A 34 -6.12 10.59 15.90
C GLN A 34 -5.89 10.43 14.39
N ARG A 35 -4.65 10.58 13.90
CA ARG A 35 -4.30 10.56 12.47
C ARG A 35 -3.67 9.25 12.00
N PHE A 36 -3.85 8.15 12.74
CA PHE A 36 -3.23 6.87 12.37
C PHE A 36 -3.79 6.32 11.05
N ALA A 37 -5.04 5.87 11.05
CA ALA A 37 -5.63 5.25 9.88
C ALA A 37 -7.15 5.34 9.83
N VAL A 38 -7.68 5.34 8.61
CA VAL A 38 -9.09 5.05 8.30
C VAL A 38 -9.15 3.69 7.60
N ILE A 39 -10.07 2.82 7.97
CA ILE A 39 -10.23 1.47 7.42
C ILE A 39 -11.62 1.34 6.82
N ALA A 40 -11.70 1.15 5.51
CA ALA A 40 -12.93 0.81 4.79
C ALA A 40 -13.11 -0.71 4.76
N ILE A 41 -14.31 -1.19 5.09
CA ILE A 41 -14.67 -2.60 5.05
C ILE A 41 -15.87 -2.79 4.12
N SER A 42 -15.66 -3.51 3.02
CA SER A 42 -16.73 -3.85 2.08
C SER A 42 -17.61 -4.98 2.60
N ARG A 43 -18.81 -5.13 2.01
CA ARG A 43 -19.77 -6.19 2.39
C ARG A 43 -19.15 -7.58 2.28
N GLN A 44 -18.56 -7.91 1.14
CA GLN A 44 -17.93 -9.21 0.86
C GLN A 44 -16.92 -9.65 1.94
N VAL A 45 -16.25 -8.69 2.61
CA VAL A 45 -15.30 -8.99 3.68
C VAL A 45 -15.99 -9.37 4.99
N LEU A 46 -17.16 -8.79 5.28
CA LEU A 46 -17.93 -9.09 6.49
C LEU A 46 -18.58 -10.47 6.41
N ASP A 47 -18.96 -10.93 5.23
CA ASP A 47 -19.66 -12.20 4.99
C ASP A 47 -18.88 -13.42 5.52
N ASP A 48 -17.64 -13.58 5.03
CA ASP A 48 -16.85 -14.79 5.29
C ASP A 48 -15.81 -14.60 6.40
N ARG A 49 -15.49 -13.34 6.75
CA ARG A 49 -14.27 -13.00 7.52
C ARG A 49 -14.48 -12.05 8.68
N ARG A 50 -15.71 -11.84 9.18
CA ARG A 50 -15.97 -10.94 10.33
C ARG A 50 -15.09 -11.23 11.54
N ARG A 51 -14.88 -12.51 11.88
CA ARG A 51 -14.00 -12.91 12.99
C ARG A 51 -12.54 -12.52 12.74
N THR A 52 -12.05 -12.69 11.52
CA THR A 52 -10.71 -12.29 11.11
C THR A 52 -10.56 -10.77 11.15
N VAL A 53 -11.57 -10.02 10.69
CA VAL A 53 -11.63 -8.56 10.80
C VAL A 53 -11.52 -8.13 12.26
N ALA A 54 -12.33 -8.71 13.15
CA ALA A 54 -12.30 -8.40 14.57
C ALA A 54 -10.94 -8.71 15.20
N ALA A 55 -10.31 -9.84 14.84
CA ALA A 55 -8.96 -10.19 15.29
C ALA A 55 -7.90 -9.18 14.81
N ALA A 56 -7.94 -8.80 13.53
CA ALA A 56 -6.98 -7.87 12.96
C ALA A 56 -7.12 -6.46 13.55
N LEU A 57 -8.35 -5.98 13.76
CA LEU A 57 -8.62 -4.70 14.44
C LEU A 57 -8.23 -4.74 15.93
N SER A 58 -8.51 -5.85 16.62
CA SER A 58 -8.13 -6.04 18.02
C SER A 58 -6.61 -6.02 18.18
N PHE A 59 -5.87 -6.62 17.24
CA PHE A 59 -4.41 -6.54 17.23
C PHE A 59 -3.92 -5.08 17.16
N LEU A 60 -4.48 -4.26 16.25
CA LEU A 60 -4.15 -2.84 16.15
C LEU A 60 -4.41 -2.08 17.46
N HIS A 61 -5.57 -2.31 18.08
CA HIS A 61 -5.92 -1.71 19.37
C HIS A 61 -4.93 -2.10 20.48
N GLN A 62 -4.59 -3.38 20.58
CA GLN A 62 -3.66 -3.91 21.58
C GLN A 62 -2.25 -3.33 21.44
N VAL A 63 -1.83 -3.01 20.22
CA VAL A 63 -0.55 -2.32 19.96
C VAL A 63 -0.65 -0.79 20.06
N GLY A 64 -1.79 -0.26 20.52
CA GLY A 64 -1.99 1.16 20.81
C GLY A 64 -2.38 2.03 19.62
N LEU A 65 -2.87 1.42 18.54
CA LEU A 65 -3.31 2.09 17.32
C LEU A 65 -4.85 2.11 17.28
N TYR A 66 -5.44 3.26 16.99
CA TYR A 66 -6.88 3.49 17.06
C TYR A 66 -7.45 3.91 15.70
N PRO A 67 -7.52 2.99 14.71
CA PRO A 67 -8.11 3.31 13.41
C PRO A 67 -9.60 3.66 13.52
N ILE A 68 -10.05 4.58 12.67
CA ILE A 68 -11.48 4.80 12.39
C ILE A 68 -11.91 3.73 11.39
N VAL A 69 -12.95 2.97 11.71
CA VAL A 69 -13.45 1.88 10.87
C VAL A 69 -14.77 2.32 10.24
N VAL A 70 -14.85 2.32 8.91
CA VAL A 70 -16.07 2.57 8.15
C VAL A 70 -16.50 1.25 7.50
N HIS A 71 -17.71 0.78 7.79
CA HIS A 71 -18.18 -0.53 7.35
C HIS A 71 -19.44 -0.47 6.48
N ALA A 72 -19.56 -1.45 5.59
CA ALA A 72 -20.76 -1.72 4.79
C ALA A 72 -21.90 -2.32 5.63
N ALA A 73 -23.10 -2.38 5.05
CA ALA A 73 -24.15 -3.24 5.59
C ALA A 73 -23.66 -4.70 5.58
N GLY A 74 -24.00 -5.45 6.62
CA GLY A 74 -23.58 -6.84 6.77
C GLY A 74 -24.08 -7.77 5.65
N PRO A 75 -23.58 -9.02 5.62
CA PRO A 75 -23.87 -10.04 4.61
C PRO A 75 -25.33 -10.18 4.20
N TYR A 76 -26.19 -10.17 5.20
CA TYR A 76 -27.57 -10.61 5.05
C TYR A 76 -28.50 -9.54 4.46
N LEU A 77 -27.98 -8.38 4.07
CA LEU A 77 -28.83 -7.32 3.51
C LEU A 77 -29.54 -7.76 2.23
N ASP A 78 -28.81 -8.40 1.31
CA ASP A 78 -29.38 -8.80 0.02
C ASP A 78 -30.46 -9.87 0.22
N GLU A 79 -30.25 -10.83 1.12
CA GLU A 79 -31.25 -11.83 1.52
C GLU A 79 -32.49 -11.17 2.14
N GLN A 80 -32.32 -10.22 3.05
CA GLN A 80 -33.44 -9.51 3.69
C GLN A 80 -34.27 -8.68 2.69
N LEU A 81 -33.62 -8.09 1.69
CA LEU A 81 -34.32 -7.36 0.61
C LEU A 81 -35.12 -8.33 -0.27
N VAL A 82 -34.55 -9.47 -0.64
CA VAL A 82 -35.23 -10.50 -1.42
C VAL A 82 -36.44 -11.05 -0.66
N GLU A 83 -36.29 -11.40 0.63
CA GLU A 83 -37.38 -11.88 1.49
C GLU A 83 -38.52 -10.85 1.64
N ALA A 84 -38.18 -9.55 1.59
CA ALA A 84 -39.17 -8.47 1.63
C ALA A 84 -39.89 -8.22 0.28
N GLY A 85 -39.50 -8.94 -0.78
CA GLY A 85 -40.01 -8.76 -2.14
C GLY A 85 -39.40 -7.58 -2.88
N LEU A 86 -38.18 -7.17 -2.51
CA LEU A 86 -37.44 -6.03 -3.06
C LEU A 86 -36.16 -6.48 -3.81
N GLY A 87 -36.16 -7.71 -4.33
CA GLY A 87 -35.00 -8.28 -5.03
C GLY A 87 -34.52 -7.47 -6.24
N ASP A 88 -35.43 -6.79 -6.94
CA ASP A 88 -35.10 -5.93 -8.09
C ASP A 88 -34.31 -4.66 -7.70
N GLU A 89 -34.34 -4.29 -6.42
CA GLU A 89 -33.56 -3.15 -5.88
C GLU A 89 -32.14 -3.57 -5.48
N VAL A 90 -31.85 -4.87 -5.31
CA VAL A 90 -30.52 -5.36 -4.90
C VAL A 90 -29.46 -4.91 -5.91
N GLY A 91 -28.41 -4.25 -5.42
CA GLY A 91 -27.37 -3.65 -6.26
C GLY A 91 -27.81 -2.41 -7.05
N GLY A 92 -29.12 -2.14 -7.12
CA GLY A 92 -29.69 -0.93 -7.69
C GLY A 92 -29.73 0.17 -6.63
N LYS A 93 -28.85 1.17 -6.77
CA LYS A 93 -28.76 2.40 -5.93
C LYS A 93 -30.04 3.28 -5.95
N ALA A 94 -31.19 2.74 -6.33
CA ALA A 94 -32.51 3.36 -6.42
C ALA A 94 -33.44 2.84 -5.32
N TRP A 95 -33.00 2.95 -4.07
CA TRP A 95 -33.73 2.42 -2.92
C TRP A 95 -35.12 3.06 -2.73
N SER A 96 -36.13 2.21 -2.50
CA SER A 96 -37.42 2.62 -2.00
C SER A 96 -37.37 2.93 -0.49
N PRO A 97 -38.33 3.68 0.06
CA PRO A 97 -38.41 3.91 1.51
C PRO A 97 -38.42 2.60 2.32
N ARG A 98 -39.08 1.56 1.80
CA ARG A 98 -39.13 0.25 2.43
C ARG A 98 -37.78 -0.46 2.40
N ALA A 99 -37.03 -0.37 1.30
CA ALA A 99 -35.66 -0.87 1.24
C ALA A 99 -34.75 -0.15 2.24
N LEU A 100 -34.84 1.18 2.33
CA LEU A 100 -34.02 1.96 3.26
C LEU A 100 -34.29 1.58 4.74
N GLU A 101 -35.53 1.26 5.10
CA GLU A 101 -35.84 0.76 6.45
C GLU A 101 -35.09 -0.54 6.79
N ILE A 102 -34.99 -1.46 5.82
CA ILE A 102 -34.26 -2.73 5.96
C ILE A 102 -32.76 -2.44 6.03
N ILE A 103 -32.23 -1.64 5.09
CA ILE A 103 -30.83 -1.21 5.04
C ILE A 103 -30.40 -0.61 6.39
N ARG A 104 -31.18 0.31 6.94
CA ARG A 104 -30.87 0.95 8.23
C ARG A 104 -30.77 -0.06 9.37
N ARG A 105 -31.70 -1.04 9.44
CA ARG A 105 -31.66 -2.09 10.46
C ARG A 105 -30.44 -3.00 10.28
N ALA A 106 -30.12 -3.36 9.03
CA ALA A 106 -28.95 -4.17 8.72
C ALA A 106 -27.64 -3.49 9.16
N TYR A 107 -27.47 -2.19 8.87
CA TYR A 107 -26.30 -1.43 9.36
C TYR A 107 -26.24 -1.37 10.88
N GLN A 108 -27.35 -1.11 11.57
CA GLN A 108 -27.38 -1.04 13.04
C GLN A 108 -27.02 -2.38 13.68
N GLN A 109 -27.56 -3.47 13.15
CA GLN A 109 -27.27 -4.82 13.62
C GLN A 109 -25.81 -5.20 13.39
N GLU A 110 -25.27 -4.94 12.19
CA GLU A 110 -23.88 -5.25 11.86
C GLU A 110 -22.90 -4.40 12.68
N ASN A 111 -23.19 -3.10 12.85
CA ASN A 111 -22.37 -2.19 13.66
C ASN A 111 -22.24 -2.69 15.10
N LEU A 112 -23.37 -3.09 15.71
CA LEU A 112 -23.37 -3.65 17.05
C LEU A 112 -22.66 -5.01 17.11
N SER A 113 -22.93 -5.90 16.16
CA SER A 113 -22.33 -7.24 16.11
C SER A 113 -20.80 -7.19 15.99
N LEU A 114 -20.26 -6.29 15.16
CA LEU A 114 -18.82 -6.10 15.02
C LEU A 114 -18.22 -5.54 16.32
N VAL A 115 -18.89 -4.59 16.99
CA VAL A 115 -18.44 -4.07 18.29
C VAL A 115 -18.45 -5.18 19.35
N GLU A 116 -19.48 -6.02 19.41
CA GLU A 116 -19.54 -7.15 20.34
C GLU A 116 -18.40 -8.14 20.10
N ASP A 117 -18.08 -8.45 18.84
CA ASP A 117 -16.96 -9.32 18.47
C ASP A 117 -15.61 -8.72 18.89
N LEU A 118 -15.44 -7.38 18.81
CA LEU A 118 -14.25 -6.67 19.28
C LEU A 118 -14.14 -6.66 20.82
N GLU A 119 -15.22 -6.32 21.51
CA GLU A 119 -15.27 -6.27 22.97
C GLU A 119 -15.05 -7.67 23.59
N ALA A 120 -15.55 -8.72 22.95
CA ALA A 120 -15.28 -10.11 23.34
C ALA A 120 -13.79 -10.48 23.28
N GLN A 121 -13.01 -9.78 22.44
CA GLN A 121 -11.55 -9.92 22.33
C GLN A 121 -10.78 -8.91 23.20
N GLY A 122 -11.48 -8.15 24.03
CA GLY A 122 -10.89 -7.12 24.89
C GLY A 122 -10.47 -5.85 24.13
N CYS A 123 -10.96 -5.66 22.91
CA CYS A 123 -10.76 -4.45 22.13
C CYS A 123 -11.91 -3.48 22.40
N ALA A 124 -11.60 -2.34 23.02
CA ALA A 124 -12.60 -1.32 23.31
C ALA A 124 -13.03 -0.65 22.01
N ALA A 125 -14.33 -0.66 21.71
CA ALA A 125 -14.89 -0.10 20.48
C ALA A 125 -16.14 0.75 20.76
N ARG A 126 -16.39 1.74 19.91
CA ARG A 126 -17.54 2.65 20.03
C ARG A 126 -18.42 2.51 18.79
N PRO A 127 -19.67 2.02 18.93
CA PRO A 127 -20.61 1.99 17.81
C PRO A 127 -21.04 3.42 17.47
N ILE A 128 -20.95 3.77 16.18
CA ILE A 128 -21.39 5.04 15.61
C ILE A 128 -22.25 4.73 14.39
N ALA A 129 -23.53 4.47 14.66
CA ALA A 129 -24.49 4.05 13.63
C ALA A 129 -25.01 5.20 12.73
N ALA A 130 -24.85 6.45 13.15
CA ALA A 130 -25.26 7.64 12.41
C ALA A 130 -24.64 8.92 13.00
N GLY A 131 -24.79 10.05 12.30
CA GLY A 131 -24.46 11.39 12.82
C GLY A 131 -23.02 11.85 12.59
N VAL A 132 -22.18 11.03 11.95
CA VAL A 132 -20.83 11.43 11.49
C VAL A 132 -20.84 11.89 10.05
N LEU A 133 -21.64 11.26 9.19
CA LEU A 133 -21.64 11.52 7.75
C LEU A 133 -22.82 12.42 7.36
N GLU A 134 -22.52 13.48 6.64
CA GLU A 134 -23.51 14.32 5.94
C GLU A 134 -23.48 13.98 4.45
N ALA A 135 -24.64 13.91 3.81
CA ALA A 135 -24.73 13.57 2.39
C ALA A 135 -25.88 14.25 1.66
N GLU A 136 -25.74 14.35 0.34
CA GLU A 136 -26.81 14.74 -0.57
C GLU A 136 -27.19 13.57 -1.48
N PRO A 137 -28.47 13.42 -1.84
CA PRO A 137 -28.89 12.34 -2.75
C PRO A 137 -28.27 12.53 -4.13
N HIS A 138 -27.83 11.45 -4.78
CA HIS A 138 -27.22 11.53 -6.12
C HIS A 138 -28.16 12.19 -7.15
N LYS A 139 -29.47 11.95 -7.00
CA LYS A 139 -30.52 12.63 -7.75
C LYS A 139 -31.66 12.98 -6.79
N PRO A 140 -32.41 14.07 -7.04
CA PRO A 140 -33.56 14.43 -6.23
C PRO A 140 -34.52 13.24 -6.02
N GLY A 141 -34.85 12.96 -4.76
CA GLY A 141 -35.74 11.88 -4.36
C GLY A 141 -35.11 10.50 -4.22
N GLN A 142 -33.81 10.33 -4.53
CA GLN A 142 -33.11 9.08 -4.25
C GLN A 142 -32.71 8.97 -2.77
N LEU A 143 -32.62 7.73 -2.29
CA LEU A 143 -32.18 7.39 -0.93
C LEU A 143 -30.75 6.83 -0.89
N PHE A 144 -30.04 6.92 -2.01
CA PHE A 144 -28.60 6.71 -2.12
C PHE A 144 -27.91 8.05 -2.37
N GLY A 145 -26.87 8.33 -1.58
CA GLY A 145 -26.25 9.66 -1.52
C GLY A 145 -24.76 9.69 -1.81
N ARG A 146 -24.25 10.91 -1.98
CA ARG A 146 -22.83 11.26 -1.97
C ARG A 146 -22.52 11.97 -0.66
N VAL A 147 -21.50 11.53 0.06
CA VAL A 147 -21.05 12.20 1.28
C VAL A 147 -20.49 13.58 0.92
N THR A 148 -20.91 14.60 1.68
CA THR A 148 -20.56 16.02 1.49
C THR A 148 -19.87 16.62 2.70
N GLY A 149 -19.93 15.96 3.86
CA GLY A 149 -19.34 16.46 5.10
C GLY A 149 -19.14 15.35 6.13
N VAL A 150 -18.22 15.60 7.06
CA VAL A 150 -17.89 14.68 8.14
C VAL A 150 -17.76 15.44 9.46
N ASP A 151 -18.62 15.13 10.43
CA ASP A 151 -18.45 15.59 11.81
C ASP A 151 -17.47 14.70 12.57
N GLN A 152 -16.32 15.27 12.93
CA GLN A 152 -15.25 14.57 13.62
C GLN A 152 -15.45 14.47 15.15
N SER A 153 -16.49 15.09 15.71
CA SER A 153 -16.71 15.19 17.15
C SER A 153 -16.77 13.81 17.83
N ALA A 154 -17.60 12.91 17.30
CA ALA A 154 -17.76 11.55 17.80
C ALA A 154 -16.51 10.69 17.58
N LEU A 155 -15.86 10.84 16.41
CA LEU A 155 -14.62 10.13 16.06
C LEU A 155 -13.50 10.49 17.04
N SER A 156 -13.29 11.79 17.24
CA SER A 156 -12.29 12.33 18.16
C SER A 156 -12.53 11.89 19.60
N SER A 157 -13.80 11.89 20.04
CA SER A 157 -14.17 11.47 21.40
C SER A 157 -13.83 10.00 21.66
N ALA A 158 -14.19 9.11 20.73
CA ALA A 158 -13.88 7.68 20.83
C ALA A 158 -12.37 7.42 20.86
N ILE A 159 -11.59 8.05 19.98
CA ILE A 159 -10.13 7.89 19.95
C ILE A 159 -9.48 8.39 21.25
N ARG A 160 -9.92 9.54 21.78
CA ARG A 160 -9.43 10.05 23.09
C ARG A 160 -9.73 9.09 24.23
N ALA A 161 -10.88 8.41 24.16
CA ALA A 161 -11.26 7.35 25.10
C ALA A 161 -10.55 6.01 24.85
N ARG A 162 -9.62 5.94 23.88
CA ARG A 162 -8.90 4.71 23.46
C ARG A 162 -9.83 3.62 22.96
N GLN A 163 -10.88 4.02 22.25
CA GLN A 163 -11.86 3.15 21.61
C GLN A 163 -11.71 3.23 20.09
N LEU A 164 -11.91 2.11 19.40
CA LEU A 164 -12.05 2.11 17.93
C LEU A 164 -13.41 2.71 17.54
N PRO A 165 -13.47 3.81 16.78
CA PRO A 165 -14.73 4.33 16.24
C PRO A 165 -15.21 3.41 15.11
N ILE A 166 -16.37 2.77 15.28
CA ILE A 166 -16.97 1.88 14.29
C ILE A 166 -18.16 2.60 13.64
N VAL A 167 -17.96 3.12 12.44
CA VAL A 167 -18.87 4.00 11.71
C VAL A 167 -19.64 3.22 10.65
N ALA A 168 -20.97 3.26 10.74
CA ALA A 168 -21.83 2.73 9.68
C ALA A 168 -21.86 3.68 8.48
N SER A 169 -21.94 3.14 7.26
CA SER A 169 -22.04 3.91 6.01
C SER A 169 -23.46 4.43 5.75
N LEU A 170 -24.01 5.12 6.76
CA LEU A 170 -25.28 5.84 6.70
C LEU A 170 -25.02 7.32 6.95
N ALA A 171 -25.54 8.15 6.06
CA ALA A 171 -25.40 9.60 6.13
C ALA A 171 -26.75 10.29 6.32
N ALA A 172 -26.73 11.51 6.85
CA ALA A 172 -27.92 12.34 6.97
C ALA A 172 -27.85 13.50 5.96
N SER A 173 -28.97 13.80 5.31
CA SER A 173 -29.13 15.05 4.58
C SER A 173 -29.27 16.25 5.52
N PRO A 174 -29.16 17.49 5.02
CA PRO A 174 -29.45 18.69 5.82
C PRO A 174 -30.87 18.72 6.42
N SER A 175 -31.82 17.99 5.83
CA SER A 175 -33.18 17.84 6.35
C SER A 175 -33.35 16.70 7.35
N GLY A 176 -32.29 15.94 7.65
CA GLY A 176 -32.30 14.77 8.53
C GLY A 176 -32.76 13.47 7.87
N GLN A 177 -32.95 13.44 6.54
CA GLN A 177 -33.23 12.20 5.82
C GLN A 177 -31.99 11.31 5.82
N ILE A 178 -32.15 10.05 6.25
CA ILE A 178 -31.06 9.07 6.17
C ILE A 178 -30.88 8.62 4.72
N LEU A 179 -29.64 8.54 4.28
CA LEU A 179 -29.20 8.07 2.98
C LEU A 179 -28.21 6.93 3.17
N ASP A 180 -28.34 5.90 2.34
CA ASP A 180 -27.28 4.91 2.15
C ASP A 180 -26.16 5.52 1.31
N VAL A 181 -24.91 5.21 1.63
CA VAL A 181 -23.73 5.71 0.91
C VAL A 181 -22.74 4.58 0.70
N ASP A 182 -21.91 4.71 -0.34
CA ASP A 182 -20.86 3.73 -0.59
C ASP A 182 -19.83 3.75 0.56
N PRO A 183 -19.47 2.60 1.16
CA PRO A 183 -18.51 2.54 2.26
C PRO A 183 -17.10 3.00 1.90
N GLU A 184 -16.64 2.76 0.67
CA GLU A 184 -15.34 3.26 0.22
C GLU A 184 -15.39 4.78 0.02
N ASP A 185 -16.47 5.32 -0.59
CA ASP A 185 -16.64 6.78 -0.72
C ASP A 185 -16.75 7.46 0.65
N ALA A 186 -17.48 6.85 1.59
CA ALA A 186 -17.58 7.35 2.97
C ALA A 186 -16.22 7.33 3.67
N ALA A 187 -15.43 6.27 3.50
CA ALA A 187 -14.08 6.20 4.05
C ALA A 187 -13.13 7.24 3.41
N VAL A 188 -13.28 7.52 2.12
CA VAL A 188 -12.53 8.57 1.41
C VAL A 188 -12.84 9.94 2.01
N GLU A 189 -14.12 10.27 2.22
CA GLU A 189 -14.49 11.57 2.82
C GLU A 189 -14.10 11.66 4.30
N VAL A 190 -14.17 10.56 5.06
CA VAL A 190 -13.61 10.51 6.42
C VAL A 190 -12.11 10.73 6.41
N ALA A 191 -11.37 10.08 5.49
CA ALA A 191 -9.93 10.27 5.34
C ALA A 191 -9.57 11.70 4.96
N ARG A 192 -10.34 12.32 4.06
CA ARG A 192 -10.18 13.74 3.70
C ARG A 192 -10.35 14.67 4.90
N ALA A 193 -11.31 14.38 5.78
CA ALA A 193 -11.56 15.19 6.97
C ALA A 193 -10.50 15.01 8.07
N VAL A 194 -10.03 13.77 8.30
CA VAL A 194 -9.13 13.46 9.42
C VAL A 194 -7.64 13.48 9.04
N GLU A 195 -7.32 13.51 7.74
CA GLU A 195 -5.96 13.50 7.19
C GLU A 195 -5.08 12.39 7.79
N PRO A 196 -5.44 11.10 7.64
CA PRO A 196 -4.71 10.01 8.24
C PRO A 196 -3.40 9.73 7.48
N HIS A 197 -2.41 9.15 8.16
CA HIS A 197 -1.21 8.63 7.47
C HIS A 197 -1.53 7.44 6.57
N LYS A 198 -2.60 6.69 6.87
CA LYS A 198 -3.03 5.54 6.09
C LYS A 198 -4.54 5.51 5.87
N LEU A 199 -4.96 5.32 4.63
CA LEU A 199 -6.28 4.76 4.33
C LEU A 199 -6.08 3.28 3.99
N ILE A 200 -6.90 2.41 4.56
CA ILE A 200 -6.83 0.97 4.33
C ILE A 200 -8.16 0.53 3.76
N VAL A 201 -8.13 -0.19 2.64
CA VAL A 201 -9.31 -0.83 2.07
C VAL A 201 -9.18 -2.33 2.26
N LEU A 202 -10.05 -2.90 3.08
CA LEU A 202 -10.14 -4.35 3.23
C LEU A 202 -10.97 -4.91 2.07
N SER A 203 -10.35 -5.80 1.30
CA SER A 203 -10.95 -6.45 0.13
C SER A 203 -10.82 -7.97 0.24
N GLY A 204 -11.84 -8.69 -0.22
CA GLY A 204 -11.79 -10.15 -0.35
C GLY A 204 -10.73 -10.63 -1.34
N ARG A 205 -10.41 -9.81 -2.35
CA ARG A 205 -9.39 -10.10 -3.38
C ARG A 205 -7.96 -9.79 -2.92
N GLY A 206 -7.80 -9.08 -1.79
CA GLY A 206 -6.50 -8.86 -1.16
C GLY A 206 -5.59 -7.82 -1.83
N GLY A 207 -6.06 -7.09 -2.83
CA GLY A 207 -5.31 -6.02 -3.51
C GLY A 207 -5.91 -5.63 -4.86
N LEU A 208 -5.21 -4.79 -5.61
CA LEU A 208 -5.53 -4.49 -7.01
C LEU A 208 -4.98 -5.59 -7.91
N LEU A 209 -5.83 -6.10 -8.81
CA LEU A 209 -5.46 -7.11 -9.79
C LEU A 209 -5.34 -6.51 -11.19
N ASP A 210 -4.31 -6.94 -11.92
CA ASP A 210 -4.26 -6.72 -13.36
C ASP A 210 -5.24 -7.64 -14.10
N ARG A 211 -5.42 -7.42 -15.40
CA ARG A 211 -6.30 -8.24 -16.24
C ARG A 211 -5.87 -9.71 -16.40
N GLN A 212 -4.67 -10.06 -15.93
CA GLN A 212 -4.18 -11.43 -15.89
C GLN A 212 -4.40 -12.07 -14.52
N GLY A 213 -4.99 -11.35 -13.56
CA GLY A 213 -5.23 -11.80 -12.20
C GLY A 213 -4.00 -11.72 -11.30
N HIS A 214 -2.94 -11.03 -11.71
CA HIS A 214 -1.77 -10.84 -10.86
C HIS A 214 -1.94 -9.63 -9.94
N LEU A 215 -1.45 -9.78 -8.71
CA LEU A 215 -1.43 -8.70 -7.72
C LEU A 215 -0.46 -7.60 -8.12
N VAL A 216 -0.98 -6.37 -8.21
CA VAL A 216 -0.17 -5.16 -8.32
C VAL A 216 0.29 -4.75 -6.92
N SER A 217 1.51 -5.13 -6.53
CA SER A 217 1.99 -4.92 -5.15
C SER A 217 2.18 -3.44 -4.75
N ALA A 218 2.53 -2.57 -5.69
CA ALA A 218 2.76 -1.16 -5.42
C ALA A 218 2.37 -0.28 -6.62
N VAL A 219 1.85 0.89 -6.32
CA VAL A 219 1.44 1.91 -7.29
C VAL A 219 2.04 3.26 -6.88
N ASN A 220 2.86 3.81 -7.76
CA ASN A 220 3.40 5.16 -7.63
C ASN A 220 2.65 6.05 -8.62
N LEU A 221 1.71 6.86 -8.14
CA LEU A 221 0.83 7.65 -9.00
C LEU A 221 1.61 8.61 -9.91
N ALA A 222 2.75 9.14 -9.47
CA ALA A 222 3.61 9.99 -10.30
C ALA A 222 4.12 9.30 -11.58
N GLU A 223 4.27 7.97 -11.57
CA GLU A 223 4.70 7.16 -12.73
C GLU A 223 3.56 6.35 -13.36
N ASP A 224 2.54 6.02 -12.58
CA ASP A 224 1.62 4.93 -12.90
C ASP A 224 0.20 5.41 -13.23
N ALA A 225 -0.19 6.62 -12.80
CA ALA A 225 -1.57 7.10 -12.88
C ALA A 225 -2.16 7.07 -14.30
N ALA A 226 -1.36 7.38 -15.33
CA ALA A 226 -1.83 7.37 -16.71
C ALA A 226 -1.84 5.97 -17.35
N ARG A 227 -0.91 5.09 -16.96
CA ARG A 227 -0.65 3.81 -17.64
C ARG A 227 -1.32 2.62 -17.00
N LEU A 228 -1.52 2.66 -15.69
CA LEU A 228 -2.01 1.53 -14.90
C LEU A 228 -3.52 1.30 -15.07
N PRO A 229 -4.40 2.31 -15.08
CA PRO A 229 -5.84 2.08 -15.13
C PRO A 229 -6.30 1.17 -16.28
N PRO A 230 -5.78 1.29 -17.51
CA PRO A 230 -6.12 0.37 -18.60
C PRO A 230 -5.73 -1.09 -18.38
N LEU A 231 -4.80 -1.38 -17.47
CA LEU A 231 -4.28 -2.72 -17.18
C LEU A 231 -5.00 -3.43 -16.03
N LEU A 232 -5.78 -2.69 -15.24
CA LEU A 232 -6.53 -3.22 -14.11
C LEU A 232 -7.87 -3.82 -14.55
N GLU A 233 -8.38 -4.74 -13.72
CA GLU A 233 -9.79 -5.14 -13.73
C GLU A 233 -10.70 -3.92 -13.49
N ASP A 234 -11.95 -3.99 -13.96
CA ASP A 234 -12.83 -2.81 -13.97
C ASP A 234 -13.15 -2.31 -12.55
N GLU A 235 -13.42 -3.22 -11.60
CA GLU A 235 -13.66 -2.87 -10.19
C GLU A 235 -12.45 -2.17 -9.54
N ASP A 236 -11.23 -2.65 -9.85
CA ASP A 236 -9.99 -2.11 -9.31
C ASP A 236 -9.58 -0.80 -9.96
N ARG A 237 -9.92 -0.61 -11.24
CA ARG A 237 -9.78 0.67 -11.93
C ARG A 237 -10.67 1.73 -11.30
N GLU A 238 -11.95 1.39 -11.05
CA GLU A 238 -12.87 2.31 -10.41
C GLU A 238 -12.42 2.65 -8.99
N ARG A 239 -11.95 1.66 -8.23
CA ARG A 239 -11.36 1.85 -6.90
C ARG A 239 -10.15 2.79 -6.96
N LEU A 240 -9.22 2.56 -7.88
CA LEU A 240 -8.06 3.44 -8.05
C LEU A 240 -8.50 4.87 -8.41
N ALA A 241 -9.46 5.03 -9.30
CA ALA A 241 -9.99 6.34 -9.69
C ALA A 241 -10.63 7.11 -8.53
N ARG A 242 -11.26 6.41 -7.57
CA ARG A 242 -11.77 7.00 -6.32
C ARG A 242 -10.67 7.47 -5.38
N LEU A 243 -9.57 6.70 -5.29
CA LEU A 243 -8.48 6.94 -4.33
C LEU A 243 -7.46 8.00 -4.79
N VAL A 244 -7.28 8.17 -6.10
CA VAL A 244 -6.29 9.11 -6.66
C VAL A 244 -6.52 10.55 -6.19
N PRO A 245 -7.72 11.16 -6.31
CA PRO A 245 -7.93 12.53 -5.88
C PRO A 245 -7.66 12.74 -4.38
N LEU A 246 -8.00 11.76 -3.55
CA LEU A 246 -7.70 11.81 -2.12
C LEU A 246 -6.18 11.90 -1.87
N LEU A 247 -5.40 11.04 -2.53
CA LEU A 247 -3.94 11.04 -2.37
C LEU A 247 -3.24 12.28 -2.95
N GLU A 248 -3.88 13.00 -3.88
CA GLU A 248 -3.39 14.27 -4.39
C GLU A 248 -3.59 15.43 -3.41
N GLU A 249 -4.58 15.31 -2.51
CA GLU A 249 -4.92 16.34 -1.52
C GLU A 249 -4.26 16.11 -0.15
N LEU A 250 -3.97 14.86 0.19
CA LEU A 250 -3.29 14.51 1.44
C LEU A 250 -1.78 14.80 1.36
N ASP A 251 -1.14 14.81 2.54
CA ASP A 251 0.31 14.92 2.67
C ASP A 251 1.06 13.81 1.93
N ASP A 252 2.26 14.11 1.43
CA ASP A 252 3.11 13.20 0.66
C ASP A 252 3.45 11.88 1.38
N SER A 253 3.40 11.88 2.72
CA SER A 253 3.61 10.70 3.55
C SER A 253 2.38 9.77 3.63
N ALA A 254 1.20 10.26 3.25
CA ALA A 254 -0.02 9.49 3.23
C ALA A 254 0.04 8.36 2.19
N SER A 255 -0.64 7.26 2.50
CA SER A 255 -0.69 6.10 1.61
C SER A 255 -2.02 5.39 1.72
N VAL A 256 -2.42 4.72 0.64
CA VAL A 256 -3.52 3.76 0.66
C VAL A 256 -2.95 2.35 0.63
N SER A 257 -3.44 1.47 1.49
CA SER A 257 -3.14 0.03 1.44
C SER A 257 -4.42 -0.75 1.15
N ILE A 258 -4.42 -1.56 0.10
CA ILE A 258 -5.54 -2.43 -0.26
C ILE A 258 -5.11 -3.86 0.02
N THR A 259 -5.76 -4.52 0.97
CA THR A 259 -5.30 -5.84 1.47
C THR A 259 -6.47 -6.66 1.99
N SER A 260 -6.21 -7.91 2.36
CA SER A 260 -7.19 -8.77 3.03
C SER A 260 -7.06 -8.63 4.56
N PRO A 261 -8.12 -8.96 5.34
CA PRO A 261 -8.05 -8.92 6.80
C PRO A 261 -6.90 -9.75 7.38
N ASP A 262 -6.61 -10.93 6.83
CA ASP A 262 -5.52 -11.83 7.27
C ASP A 262 -4.12 -11.24 7.03
N HIS A 263 -4.03 -10.23 6.18
CA HIS A 263 -2.77 -9.62 5.76
C HIS A 263 -2.60 -8.20 6.29
N LEU A 264 -3.60 -7.65 6.97
CA LEU A 264 -3.59 -6.27 7.50
C LEU A 264 -2.33 -5.95 8.32
N ALA A 265 -1.99 -6.80 9.29
CA ALA A 265 -0.81 -6.57 10.13
C ALA A 265 0.49 -6.63 9.31
N ARG A 266 0.61 -7.60 8.41
CA ARG A 266 1.80 -7.75 7.55
C ARG A 266 1.95 -6.57 6.59
N GLU A 267 0.85 -6.10 6.02
CA GLU A 267 0.82 -4.93 5.14
C GLU A 267 1.22 -3.65 5.88
N LEU A 268 0.84 -3.50 7.14
CA LEU A 268 1.17 -2.32 7.94
C LEU A 268 2.60 -2.29 8.46
N PHE A 269 3.19 -3.46 8.76
CA PHE A 269 4.46 -3.54 9.50
C PHE A 269 5.62 -4.15 8.71
N THR A 270 5.43 -4.57 7.46
CA THR A 270 6.49 -5.14 6.62
C THR A 270 6.77 -4.34 5.36
N HIS A 271 8.00 -4.44 4.85
CA HIS A 271 8.38 -3.78 3.59
C HIS A 271 7.88 -4.53 2.35
N ARG A 272 7.67 -5.85 2.45
CA ARG A 272 7.19 -6.66 1.33
C ARG A 272 5.68 -6.50 1.11
N GLY A 273 4.95 -6.07 2.13
CA GLY A 273 3.49 -5.97 2.08
C GLY A 273 2.82 -7.32 1.84
N SER A 274 1.50 -7.34 1.86
CA SER A 274 0.67 -8.48 1.45
C SER A 274 -0.64 -7.94 0.87
N GLY A 275 -0.48 -7.02 -0.08
CA GLY A 275 -1.55 -6.33 -0.78
C GLY A 275 -0.98 -5.31 -1.76
N THR A 276 -1.74 -4.26 -2.02
CA THR A 276 -1.35 -3.15 -2.90
C THR A 276 -1.14 -1.87 -2.11
N LEU A 277 0.07 -1.33 -2.15
CA LEU A 277 0.41 -0.03 -1.60
C LEU A 277 0.31 1.04 -2.68
N VAL A 278 -0.61 2.00 -2.53
CA VAL A 278 -0.78 3.14 -3.43
C VAL A 278 -0.28 4.41 -2.75
N ARG A 279 0.54 5.19 -3.44
CA ARG A 279 1.06 6.47 -2.96
C ARG A 279 1.10 7.47 -4.09
N ARG A 280 1.07 8.76 -3.75
CA ARG A 280 1.41 9.81 -4.72
C ARG A 280 2.78 9.57 -5.33
N GLY A 281 3.74 9.18 -4.47
CA GLY A 281 5.08 8.73 -4.85
C GLY A 281 5.94 9.85 -5.44
N GLU A 282 7.03 9.45 -6.11
CA GLU A 282 7.99 10.35 -6.74
C GLU A 282 8.11 10.06 -8.22
N ARG A 283 8.39 11.09 -9.02
CA ARG A 283 8.75 10.86 -10.42
C ARG A 283 10.14 10.23 -10.48
N VAL A 284 10.34 9.40 -11.50
CA VAL A 284 11.64 8.82 -11.82
C VAL A 284 12.16 9.54 -13.06
N VAL A 285 13.20 10.34 -12.87
CA VAL A 285 13.85 11.08 -13.95
C VAL A 285 14.98 10.23 -14.53
N SER A 286 15.09 10.23 -15.86
CA SER A 286 16.16 9.56 -16.59
C SER A 286 17.15 10.57 -17.17
N TYR A 287 18.44 10.29 -17.03
CA TYR A 287 19.55 11.08 -17.56
C TYR A 287 20.48 10.20 -18.38
N ASP A 288 21.19 10.80 -19.34
CA ASP A 288 22.19 10.11 -20.18
C ASP A 288 23.61 10.34 -19.66
N HIS A 289 23.84 11.45 -18.95
CA HIS A 289 25.16 11.85 -18.48
C HIS A 289 25.14 12.27 -17.01
N PHE A 290 26.25 12.01 -16.30
CA PHE A 290 26.40 12.42 -14.89
C PHE A 290 26.46 13.95 -14.71
N ASP A 291 26.66 14.74 -15.77
CA ASP A 291 26.66 16.21 -15.72
C ASP A 291 25.26 16.83 -15.68
N GLU A 292 24.22 16.04 -15.97
CA GLU A 292 22.84 16.51 -16.02
C GLU A 292 22.15 16.48 -14.63
N LEU A 293 22.85 15.99 -13.60
CA LEU A 293 22.32 15.73 -12.27
C LEU A 293 23.30 16.12 -11.17
N ASP A 294 22.81 16.20 -9.94
CA ASP A 294 23.62 16.52 -8.76
C ASP A 294 24.48 15.31 -8.35
N ARG A 295 25.74 15.33 -8.79
CA ARG A 295 26.72 14.26 -8.55
C ARG A 295 27.01 14.06 -7.06
N ASP A 296 26.91 15.10 -6.24
CA ASP A 296 27.21 15.01 -4.82
C ASP A 296 26.04 14.32 -4.08
N ARG A 297 24.79 14.71 -4.38
CA ARG A 297 23.62 13.99 -3.87
C ARG A 297 23.56 12.55 -4.33
N LEU A 298 23.89 12.27 -5.60
CA LEU A 298 23.95 10.89 -6.11
C LEU A 298 25.01 10.07 -5.40
N ARG A 299 26.19 10.66 -5.13
CA ARG A 299 27.25 10.02 -4.35
C ARG A 299 26.77 9.68 -2.95
N ASP A 300 26.20 10.65 -2.24
CA ASP A 300 25.71 10.48 -0.88
C ASP A 300 24.63 9.39 -0.79
N LEU A 301 23.71 9.35 -1.76
CA LEU A 301 22.72 8.28 -1.87
C LEU A 301 23.38 6.90 -2.01
N VAL A 302 24.30 6.76 -2.96
CA VAL A 302 24.95 5.47 -3.22
C VAL A 302 25.79 5.04 -2.00
N GLU A 303 26.63 5.94 -1.48
CA GLU A 303 27.51 5.62 -0.36
C GLU A 303 26.74 5.28 0.92
N SER A 304 25.66 6.00 1.22
CA SER A 304 24.79 5.72 2.36
C SER A 304 24.06 4.38 2.25
N CYS A 305 23.61 4.00 1.05
CA CYS A 305 22.91 2.73 0.83
C CYS A 305 23.85 1.52 0.92
N PHE A 306 25.08 1.63 0.41
CA PHE A 306 26.05 0.53 0.42
C PHE A 306 26.93 0.50 1.67
N GLY A 307 26.96 1.58 2.46
CA GLY A 307 27.83 1.73 3.63
C GLY A 307 29.33 1.78 3.26
N ARG A 308 29.65 2.17 2.02
CA ARG A 308 31.01 2.18 1.47
C ARG A 308 31.19 3.37 0.55
N ARG A 309 32.43 3.86 0.44
CA ARG A 309 32.75 4.94 -0.49
C ARG A 309 32.81 4.45 -1.92
N LEU A 310 32.34 5.29 -2.84
CA LEU A 310 32.58 5.13 -4.26
C LEU A 310 34.07 5.30 -4.56
N GLU A 311 34.53 4.66 -5.62
CA GLU A 311 35.91 4.83 -6.07
C GLU A 311 36.18 6.31 -6.42
N PRO A 312 37.35 6.88 -6.05
CA PRO A 312 37.73 8.22 -6.48
C PRO A 312 37.65 8.38 -8.01
N GLY A 313 36.91 9.40 -8.46
CA GLY A 313 36.68 9.69 -9.87
C GLY A 313 35.68 8.76 -10.56
N TYR A 314 34.83 8.04 -9.82
CA TYR A 314 33.83 7.12 -10.40
C TYR A 314 33.01 7.76 -11.53
N PHE A 315 32.49 8.98 -11.32
CA PHE A 315 31.67 9.69 -12.32
C PHE A 315 32.46 10.17 -13.55
N ASP A 316 33.79 10.29 -13.42
CA ASP A 316 34.66 10.76 -14.51
C ASP A 316 35.26 9.59 -15.28
N LYS A 317 35.49 8.46 -14.60
CA LYS A 317 36.07 7.23 -15.18
C LYS A 317 35.03 6.36 -15.87
N ARG A 318 33.77 6.40 -15.41
CA ARG A 318 32.68 5.58 -15.98
C ARG A 318 31.78 6.43 -16.83
N GLN A 319 31.46 5.91 -18.01
CA GLN A 319 30.42 6.46 -18.85
C GLN A 319 29.09 5.82 -18.47
N ALA A 320 28.13 6.64 -18.04
CA ALA A 320 26.76 6.18 -17.90
C ALA A 320 26.17 5.89 -19.29
N HIS A 321 25.45 4.78 -19.39
CA HIS A 321 24.55 4.50 -20.50
C HIS A 321 23.18 5.11 -20.25
N ARG A 322 22.69 4.99 -19.01
CA ARG A 322 21.45 5.61 -18.55
C ARG A 322 21.44 5.67 -17.04
N ILE A 323 20.84 6.71 -16.47
CA ILE A 323 20.73 6.92 -15.03
C ILE A 323 19.28 7.19 -14.71
N TYR A 324 18.70 6.41 -13.81
CA TYR A 324 17.36 6.64 -13.26
C TYR A 324 17.53 7.13 -11.83
N VAL A 325 16.89 8.25 -11.49
CA VAL A 325 16.95 8.85 -10.15
C VAL A 325 15.54 9.29 -9.76
N SER A 326 15.13 8.97 -8.54
CA SER A 326 13.90 9.52 -7.97
C SER A 326 14.09 11.00 -7.64
N ASP A 327 13.08 11.86 -7.81
CA ASP A 327 13.21 13.33 -7.65
C ASP A 327 13.98 13.75 -6.39
N ASP A 328 13.77 13.05 -5.26
CA ASP A 328 14.41 13.38 -3.98
C ASP A 328 15.76 12.68 -3.73
N TYR A 329 16.32 12.00 -4.74
CA TYR A 329 17.56 11.21 -4.63
C TYR A 329 17.46 10.17 -3.51
N ARG A 330 16.34 9.45 -3.44
CA ARG A 330 16.10 8.38 -2.45
C ARG A 330 16.25 6.98 -3.05
N ALA A 331 16.23 6.89 -4.38
CA ALA A 331 16.51 5.69 -5.14
C ALA A 331 17.20 6.02 -6.47
N THR A 332 18.10 5.14 -6.93
CA THR A 332 18.75 5.25 -8.24
C THR A 332 19.08 3.90 -8.85
N ALA A 333 19.02 3.84 -10.19
CA ALA A 333 19.61 2.78 -11.00
C ALA A 333 20.59 3.43 -12.01
N ILE A 334 21.86 3.01 -11.97
CA ILE A 334 22.90 3.49 -12.88
C ILE A 334 23.27 2.33 -13.80
N LEU A 335 23.06 2.53 -15.10
CA LEU A 335 23.39 1.57 -16.13
C LEU A 335 24.65 2.03 -16.85
N THR A 336 25.56 1.10 -17.09
CA THR A 336 26.71 1.27 -17.99
C THR A 336 26.54 0.37 -19.20
N GLN A 337 27.43 0.52 -20.19
CA GLN A 337 27.49 -0.37 -21.34
C GLN A 337 28.78 -1.16 -21.29
N GLU A 338 28.67 -2.48 -21.19
CA GLU A 338 29.80 -3.39 -21.06
C GLU A 338 29.76 -4.37 -22.23
N GLU A 339 30.78 -4.36 -23.10
CA GLU A 339 30.82 -5.19 -24.32
C GLU A 339 29.58 -5.00 -25.23
N GLY A 340 29.03 -3.78 -25.26
CA GLY A 340 27.84 -3.44 -26.03
C GLY A 340 26.51 -3.81 -25.36
N MET A 341 26.54 -4.44 -24.18
CA MET A 341 25.37 -4.89 -23.43
C MET A 341 25.07 -3.95 -22.26
N ALA A 342 23.78 -3.71 -21.98
CA ALA A 342 23.37 -2.90 -20.83
C ALA A 342 23.62 -3.63 -19.51
N TYR A 343 24.37 -2.98 -18.62
CA TYR A 343 24.76 -3.54 -17.32
C TYR A 343 24.28 -2.62 -16.19
N LEU A 344 23.65 -3.17 -15.16
CA LEU A 344 23.28 -2.41 -13.96
C LEU A 344 24.49 -2.35 -13.00
N ASP A 345 25.18 -1.22 -12.97
CA ASP A 345 26.37 -1.02 -12.13
C ASP A 345 26.00 -0.60 -10.70
N LYS A 346 24.95 0.21 -10.52
CA LYS A 346 24.43 0.56 -9.19
C LYS A 346 22.92 0.47 -9.17
N PHE A 347 22.41 -0.12 -8.09
CA PHE A 347 21.03 0.01 -7.68
C PHE A 347 21.03 0.32 -6.19
N ALA A 348 20.73 1.57 -5.85
CA ALA A 348 20.77 2.06 -4.48
C ALA A 348 19.40 2.61 -4.11
N VAL A 349 18.85 2.13 -2.99
CA VAL A 349 17.54 2.54 -2.49
C VAL A 349 17.65 2.69 -1.00
N THR A 350 17.36 3.89 -0.48
CA THR A 350 17.40 4.14 0.96
C THR A 350 16.43 3.22 1.71
N PRO A 351 16.72 2.85 2.97
CA PRO A 351 15.82 1.99 3.74
C PRO A 351 14.39 2.54 3.84
N LYS A 352 14.24 3.88 3.91
CA LYS A 352 12.92 4.53 3.86
C LYS A 352 12.26 4.24 2.52
N ALA A 353 12.90 4.56 1.40
CA ALA A 353 12.37 4.38 0.05
C ALA A 353 12.03 2.92 -0.32
N GLN A 354 12.69 1.93 0.29
CA GLN A 354 12.35 0.51 0.09
C GLN A 354 10.93 0.18 0.55
N GLY A 355 10.55 0.62 1.76
CA GLY A 355 9.19 0.42 2.31
C GLY A 355 8.12 1.30 1.67
N GLU A 356 8.52 2.28 0.86
CA GLU A 356 7.61 3.17 0.14
C GLU A 356 7.39 2.74 -1.31
N GLY A 357 8.04 1.66 -1.76
CA GLY A 357 7.91 1.13 -3.12
C GLY A 357 8.70 1.88 -4.19
N ILE A 358 9.46 2.93 -3.83
CA ILE A 358 10.20 3.79 -4.78
C ILE A 358 11.26 3.00 -5.54
N GLY A 359 11.94 2.06 -4.87
CA GLY A 359 12.89 1.16 -5.54
C GLY A 359 12.23 0.34 -6.65
N GLY A 360 11.00 -0.12 -6.42
CA GLY A 360 10.19 -0.81 -7.42
C GLY A 360 9.81 0.11 -8.60
N SER A 361 9.50 1.38 -8.34
CA SER A 361 9.24 2.37 -9.40
C SER A 361 10.45 2.60 -10.29
N VAL A 362 11.64 2.80 -9.69
CA VAL A 362 12.90 2.98 -10.44
C VAL A 362 13.20 1.73 -11.29
N TRP A 363 13.08 0.54 -10.69
CA TRP A 363 13.28 -0.72 -11.42
C TRP A 363 12.28 -0.92 -12.56
N GLY A 364 11.00 -0.64 -12.30
CA GLY A 364 9.92 -0.77 -13.29
C GLY A 364 10.12 0.19 -14.46
N ARG A 365 10.55 1.42 -14.20
CA ARG A 365 10.92 2.38 -15.26
C ARG A 365 12.09 1.86 -16.10
N MET A 366 13.17 1.47 -15.44
CA MET A 366 14.36 0.90 -16.09
C MET A 366 14.03 -0.31 -16.96
N ARG A 367 13.21 -1.25 -16.46
CA ARG A 367 12.84 -2.47 -17.20
C ARG A 367 11.97 -2.18 -18.44
N ARG A 368 11.16 -1.13 -18.42
CA ARG A 368 10.40 -0.67 -19.61
C ARG A 368 11.32 -0.11 -20.69
N ASP A 369 12.31 0.66 -20.26
CA ASP A 369 13.24 1.33 -21.17
C ASP A 369 14.34 0.36 -21.68
N HIS A 370 14.61 -0.73 -20.96
CA HIS A 370 15.61 -1.74 -21.32
C HIS A 370 15.03 -3.17 -21.21
N ALA A 371 14.70 -3.75 -22.37
CA ALA A 371 14.18 -5.12 -22.49
C ALA A 371 15.21 -6.21 -22.14
N ARG A 372 16.51 -5.87 -22.14
CA ARG A 372 17.62 -6.79 -21.85
C ARG A 372 18.57 -6.12 -20.88
N LEU A 373 18.91 -6.81 -19.79
CA LEU A 373 19.81 -6.29 -18.76
C LEU A 373 20.47 -7.44 -18.02
N PHE A 374 21.72 -7.25 -17.62
CA PHE A 374 22.41 -8.16 -16.71
C PHE A 374 23.10 -7.37 -15.60
N TRP A 375 23.30 -8.02 -14.46
CA TRP A 375 23.89 -7.40 -13.29
C TRP A 375 24.53 -8.42 -12.37
N ARG A 376 25.25 -7.95 -11.36
CA ARG A 376 25.77 -8.81 -10.29
C ARG A 376 25.50 -8.22 -8.92
N SER A 377 25.48 -9.09 -7.93
CA SER A 377 25.41 -8.71 -6.53
C SER A 377 26.34 -9.61 -5.70
N ARG A 378 26.74 -9.13 -4.53
CA ARG A 378 27.48 -9.98 -3.58
C ARG A 378 26.61 -11.13 -3.11
N ALA A 379 27.22 -12.29 -2.85
CA ALA A 379 26.50 -13.49 -2.44
C ALA A 379 25.69 -13.31 -1.15
N ASP A 380 26.16 -12.45 -0.24
CA ASP A 380 25.58 -12.11 1.06
C ASP A 380 24.61 -10.92 1.04
N ASN A 381 24.32 -10.34 -0.13
CA ASN A 381 23.40 -9.21 -0.24
C ASN A 381 21.95 -9.63 0.12
N GLU A 382 21.36 -8.95 1.11
CA GLU A 382 19.98 -9.16 1.58
C GLU A 382 18.93 -9.06 0.45
N VAL A 383 19.22 -8.25 -0.58
CA VAL A 383 18.31 -8.00 -1.72
C VAL A 383 18.28 -9.17 -2.72
N ASN A 384 19.19 -10.14 -2.62
CA ASN A 384 19.30 -11.24 -3.59
C ASN A 384 17.99 -12.00 -3.80
N GLY A 385 17.20 -12.22 -2.74
CA GLY A 385 15.90 -12.86 -2.86
C GLY A 385 14.95 -12.14 -3.83
N TRP A 386 14.99 -10.80 -3.83
CA TRP A 386 14.23 -9.99 -4.78
C TRP A 386 14.84 -10.03 -6.18
N TYR A 387 16.18 -9.99 -6.33
CA TYR A 387 16.80 -10.15 -7.65
C TYR A 387 16.47 -11.50 -8.30
N PHE A 388 16.40 -12.59 -7.54
CA PHE A 388 15.95 -13.89 -8.07
C PHE A 388 14.53 -13.83 -8.62
N SER A 389 13.62 -13.07 -8.00
CA SER A 389 12.25 -12.93 -8.49
C SER A 389 12.13 -12.00 -9.69
N GLN A 390 13.15 -11.18 -9.97
CA GLN A 390 13.15 -10.25 -11.10
C GLN A 390 13.87 -10.80 -12.34
N ALA A 391 14.74 -11.80 -12.18
CA ALA A 391 15.60 -12.33 -13.23
C ALA A 391 14.94 -13.51 -13.98
N ASP A 392 15.27 -13.64 -15.27
CA ASP A 392 14.92 -14.82 -16.05
C ASP A 392 15.94 -15.95 -15.81
N GLY A 393 17.17 -15.60 -15.43
CA GLY A 393 18.24 -16.53 -15.08
C GLY A 393 19.26 -15.97 -14.11
N SER A 394 20.02 -16.88 -13.48
CA SER A 394 21.08 -16.52 -12.54
C SER A 394 22.24 -17.52 -12.53
N PHE A 395 23.42 -17.06 -12.14
CA PHE A 395 24.63 -17.87 -11.97
C PHE A 395 25.34 -17.49 -10.67
N LYS A 396 25.65 -18.48 -9.83
CA LYS A 396 26.34 -18.27 -8.55
C LYS A 396 27.80 -18.67 -8.69
N SER A 397 28.72 -17.77 -8.32
CA SER A 397 30.16 -18.01 -8.40
C SER A 397 30.91 -17.34 -7.25
N GLY A 398 31.36 -18.15 -6.29
CA GLY A 398 32.14 -17.69 -5.13
C GLY A 398 31.46 -16.52 -4.41
N HIS A 399 32.02 -15.33 -4.53
CA HIS A 399 31.54 -14.10 -3.87
C HIS A 399 30.47 -13.33 -4.64
N TRP A 400 30.12 -13.74 -5.86
CA TRP A 400 29.20 -13.04 -6.74
C TRP A 400 28.03 -13.92 -7.18
N ASN A 401 26.85 -13.32 -7.25
CA ASN A 401 25.70 -13.82 -7.99
C ASN A 401 25.53 -12.93 -9.21
N VAL A 402 25.42 -13.52 -10.40
CA VAL A 402 25.11 -12.83 -11.66
C VAL A 402 23.67 -13.14 -12.03
N PHE A 403 22.95 -12.15 -12.53
CA PHE A 403 21.55 -12.24 -12.92
C PHE A 403 21.35 -11.59 -14.28
N TRP A 404 20.32 -12.00 -15.00
CA TRP A 404 19.95 -11.41 -16.28
C TRP A 404 18.46 -11.58 -16.58
N TYR A 405 17.95 -10.75 -17.49
CA TYR A 405 16.67 -10.93 -18.16
C TYR A 405 16.76 -10.51 -19.64
N GLY A 406 15.91 -11.08 -20.49
CA GLY A 406 15.86 -10.81 -21.93
C GLY A 406 17.06 -11.37 -22.73
N TYR A 407 17.76 -12.37 -22.18
CA TYR A 407 18.83 -13.10 -22.87
C TYR A 407 18.45 -14.59 -22.91
N ASP A 408 17.89 -15.00 -24.05
CA ASP A 408 17.18 -16.27 -24.16
C ASP A 408 18.07 -17.44 -24.59
N THR A 409 19.28 -17.17 -25.08
CA THR A 409 20.22 -18.20 -25.51
C THR A 409 21.32 -18.48 -24.48
N PHE A 410 21.79 -19.72 -24.43
CA PHE A 410 22.89 -20.12 -23.54
C PHE A 410 24.18 -19.32 -23.80
N GLU A 411 24.46 -19.00 -25.06
CA GLU A 411 25.66 -18.24 -25.44
C GLU A 411 25.61 -16.80 -24.92
N GLU A 412 24.46 -16.15 -25.03
CA GLU A 412 24.25 -14.80 -24.51
C GLU A 412 24.29 -14.77 -22.98
N ALA A 413 23.65 -15.73 -22.31
CA ALA A 413 23.71 -15.87 -20.86
C ALA A 413 25.15 -16.10 -20.38
N ARG A 414 25.92 -16.98 -21.05
CA ARG A 414 27.34 -17.22 -20.77
C ARG A 414 28.15 -15.93 -20.91
N ARG A 415 27.91 -15.15 -21.97
CA ARG A 415 28.60 -13.86 -22.19
C ARG A 415 28.30 -12.86 -21.08
N CYS A 416 27.03 -12.77 -20.63
CA CYS A 416 26.66 -11.91 -19.50
C CYS A 416 27.44 -12.30 -18.22
N VAL A 417 27.56 -13.60 -17.95
CA VAL A 417 28.30 -14.12 -16.79
C VAL A 417 29.79 -13.80 -16.89
N GLU A 418 30.41 -14.05 -18.04
CA GLU A 418 31.84 -13.79 -18.25
C GLU A 418 32.18 -12.31 -18.10
N VAL A 419 31.37 -11.43 -18.68
CA VAL A 419 31.54 -9.98 -18.54
C VAL A 419 31.32 -9.55 -17.09
N ALA A 420 30.22 -9.96 -16.46
CA ALA A 420 29.93 -9.55 -15.09
C ALA A 420 31.00 -10.00 -14.08
N LEU A 421 31.62 -11.17 -14.27
CA LEU A 421 32.66 -11.67 -13.38
C LEU A 421 34.04 -11.03 -13.64
N SER A 422 34.30 -10.51 -14.84
CA SER A 422 35.57 -9.84 -15.16
C SER A 422 35.66 -8.40 -14.64
N LEU A 423 34.52 -7.74 -14.39
CA LEU A 423 34.49 -6.35 -13.94
C LEU A 423 35.13 -6.17 -12.55
N PRO A 424 35.96 -5.14 -12.33
CA PRO A 424 36.51 -4.83 -11.01
C PRO A 424 35.41 -4.34 -10.05
N ALA A 425 35.66 -4.45 -8.74
CA ALA A 425 34.75 -3.91 -7.74
C ALA A 425 34.74 -2.37 -7.81
N SER A 426 33.56 -1.76 -7.93
CA SER A 426 33.37 -0.30 -8.03
C SER A 426 33.01 0.38 -6.70
N LEU A 427 33.13 -0.33 -5.58
CA LEU A 427 33.04 0.18 -4.21
C LEU A 427 34.32 -0.20 -3.47
N ALA A 428 34.83 0.69 -2.62
CA ALA A 428 36.00 0.40 -1.80
C ALA A 428 35.78 -0.84 -0.90
N GLU A 429 36.85 -1.57 -0.60
CA GLU A 429 36.78 -2.64 0.41
C GLU A 429 36.42 -2.06 1.77
N ALA A 430 35.63 -2.80 2.57
CA ALA A 430 35.29 -2.36 3.92
C ALA A 430 36.57 -2.20 4.73
N LYS A 431 36.74 -1.06 5.42
CA LYS A 431 37.81 -0.93 6.41
C LYS A 431 37.58 -2.02 7.46
N THR A 432 38.59 -2.88 7.62
CA THR A 432 38.60 -3.99 8.58
C THR A 432 38.53 -3.49 10.01
#